data_AF-A0A1M7L8K0-F1
#
_entry.id   AF-A0A1M7L8K0-F1
#
_cell.length_a   1.000
_cell.length_b   1.000
_cell.length_c   1.000
_cell.angle_alpha   90.00
_cell.angle_beta   90.00
_cell.angle_gamma   90.00
#
_symmetry.space_group_name_H-M   'P 1'
#
loop_
_entity.id
_entity.type
_entity.pdbx_description
1 polymer ?
#
loop_
_entity_poly.entity_id
_entity_poly.type
_entity_poly.pdbx_seq_one_letter_code
_entity_poly.pdbx_strand_id
1 'polypeptide(L)'
;MAKLTLPIGEGGLDSLTLMGERPVRLHLNRDRPGKRTTRTYRQTRFGSLLNLWLFDQCYQEPDRANRQCYAIFNERDSLQNKSAMPWSRLRDLMAYPLPNHWRPTIVQLLLEHGGIRMRDRTSEPVC
;
A
#
# COMPACT_ATOMS: atom_id res chain seq x y z
N MET A 1 3.86 26.89 -12.68
CA MET A 1 4.16 25.45 -12.54
C MET A 1 3.13 24.85 -11.61
N ALA A 2 2.41 23.81 -12.02
CA ALA A 2 1.42 23.16 -11.16
C ALA A 2 2.13 22.36 -10.05
N LYS A 3 1.95 22.78 -8.79
CA LYS A 3 2.42 22.07 -7.60
C LYS A 3 1.21 21.38 -6.98
N LEU A 4 1.10 20.05 -7.10
CA LEU A 4 0.14 19.33 -6.29
C LEU A 4 0.73 19.16 -4.89
N THR A 5 0.14 19.85 -3.94
CA THR A 5 0.45 19.73 -2.54
C THR A 5 -0.56 18.79 -1.88
N LEU A 6 -0.10 17.96 -0.94
CA LEU A 6 -0.93 17.01 -0.20
C LEU A 6 -1.16 17.48 1.26
N PRO A 7 -0.18 18.08 1.95
CA PRO A 7 -0.40 18.65 3.27
C PRO A 7 -1.36 19.85 3.26
N ILE A 8 -2.23 19.92 4.27
CA ILE A 8 -3.27 20.98 4.41
C ILE A 8 -2.70 22.38 4.60
N GLY A 9 -1.52 22.52 5.22
CA GLY A 9 -0.87 23.83 5.42
C GLY A 9 -0.56 24.59 4.13
N GLU A 10 -0.67 23.93 2.98
CA GLU A 10 -0.42 24.49 1.66
C GLU A 10 -1.62 24.32 0.70
N GLY A 11 -2.85 24.09 1.20
CA GLY A 11 -4.05 23.91 0.37
C GLY A 11 -4.11 22.54 -0.34
N GLY A 12 -3.64 21.49 0.34
CA GLY A 12 -3.48 20.16 -0.25
C GLY A 12 -4.75 19.35 -0.46
N LEU A 13 -4.63 18.32 -1.31
CA LEU A 13 -5.72 17.43 -1.72
C LEU A 13 -6.19 16.53 -0.56
N ASP A 14 -7.45 16.69 -0.12
CA ASP A 14 -8.04 15.91 0.99
C ASP A 14 -8.84 14.67 0.52
N SER A 15 -9.28 14.71 -0.72
CA SER A 15 -10.12 13.70 -1.34
C SER A 15 -9.92 13.70 -2.84
N LEU A 16 -10.09 12.53 -3.44
CA LEU A 16 -10.06 12.36 -4.89
C LEU A 16 -11.17 11.44 -5.32
N THR A 17 -11.80 11.77 -6.44
CA THR A 17 -12.83 10.93 -7.04
C THR A 17 -12.21 10.16 -8.19
N LEU A 18 -12.15 8.84 -8.06
CA LEU A 18 -11.79 7.96 -9.16
C LEU A 18 -12.98 7.87 -10.12
N MET A 19 -12.79 8.39 -11.33
CA MET A 19 -13.79 8.31 -12.39
C MET A 19 -13.67 6.94 -13.06
N GLY A 20 -14.67 6.09 -12.85
CA GLY A 20 -14.82 4.77 -13.47
C GLY A 20 -16.30 4.47 -13.70
N GLU A 21 -16.67 3.21 -13.94
CA GLU A 21 -18.08 2.80 -14.11
C GLU A 21 -18.98 3.20 -12.93
N ARG A 22 -18.40 3.24 -11.73
CA ARG A 22 -18.99 3.88 -10.55
C ARG A 22 -17.96 4.83 -9.96
N PRO A 23 -18.26 6.13 -9.84
CA PRO A 23 -17.34 7.08 -9.23
C PRO A 23 -17.14 6.72 -7.76
N VAL A 24 -15.89 6.53 -7.35
CA VAL A 24 -15.52 6.23 -5.95
C VAL A 24 -14.77 7.42 -5.40
N ARG A 25 -15.29 8.00 -4.31
CA ARG A 25 -14.59 9.04 -3.57
C ARG A 25 -13.66 8.41 -2.56
N LEU A 26 -12.37 8.69 -2.68
CA LEU A 26 -11.32 8.27 -1.76
C LEU A 26 -10.94 9.46 -0.87
N HIS A 27 -11.01 9.26 0.44
CA HIS A 27 -10.48 10.20 1.41
C HIS A 27 -9.01 9.86 1.66
N LEU A 28 -8.14 10.86 1.52
CA LEU A 28 -6.73 10.69 1.80
C LEU A 28 -6.50 10.94 3.30
N ASN A 29 -5.92 9.97 4.00
CA ASN A 29 -5.49 10.17 5.36
C ASN A 29 -4.31 11.16 5.36
N ARG A 30 -4.40 12.28 6.09
CA ARG A 30 -3.62 13.49 5.81
C ARG A 30 -2.11 13.39 6.10
N ASP A 31 -1.73 12.43 6.93
CA ASP A 31 -0.34 12.23 7.41
C ASP A 31 0.36 11.01 6.77
N ARG A 32 -0.35 10.22 5.97
CA ARG A 32 0.10 8.92 5.47
C ARG A 32 0.56 8.85 4.00
N PRO A 33 0.06 9.66 3.04
CA PRO A 33 0.35 9.45 1.64
C PRO A 33 1.73 9.98 1.30
N GLY A 34 2.64 9.05 1.00
CA GLY A 34 3.89 9.36 0.35
C GLY A 34 3.65 9.79 -1.10
N LYS A 35 4.45 10.75 -1.56
CA LYS A 35 4.42 11.28 -2.92
C LYS A 35 5.69 10.91 -3.67
N ARG A 36 5.58 10.22 -4.80
CA ARG A 36 6.68 10.13 -5.78
C ARG A 36 6.28 10.79 -7.08
N THR A 37 7.15 11.65 -7.59
CA THR A 37 6.96 12.31 -8.89
C THR A 37 8.08 11.94 -9.84
N THR A 38 7.72 11.50 -11.05
CA THR A 38 8.68 11.29 -12.14
C THR A 38 8.36 12.24 -13.29
N ARG A 39 9.37 12.94 -13.80
CA ARG A 39 9.22 13.76 -15.02
C ARG A 39 9.32 12.82 -16.22
N THR A 40 8.19 12.49 -16.82
CA THR A 40 8.15 11.49 -17.90
C THR A 40 8.16 12.12 -19.29
N TYR A 41 7.53 13.29 -19.48
CA TYR A 41 7.47 13.91 -20.80
C TYR A 41 7.88 15.39 -20.75
N ARG A 42 8.97 15.72 -21.44
CA ARG A 42 9.42 17.10 -21.68
C ARG A 42 8.91 17.56 -23.06
N GLN A 43 8.64 18.86 -23.21
CA GLN A 43 8.28 19.49 -24.49
C GLN A 43 6.99 18.96 -25.16
N THR A 44 5.97 18.57 -24.39
CA THR A 44 4.65 18.32 -24.99
C THR A 44 3.99 19.64 -25.38
N ARG A 45 2.99 19.61 -26.28
CA ARG A 45 2.19 20.81 -26.63
C ARG A 45 1.51 21.46 -25.42
N PHE A 46 1.37 20.73 -24.31
CA PHE A 46 0.78 21.17 -23.05
C PHE A 46 1.84 21.51 -21.97
N GLY A 47 3.12 21.56 -22.34
CA GLY A 47 4.24 21.76 -21.41
C GLY A 47 4.84 20.44 -20.91
N SER A 48 5.50 20.48 -19.74
CA SER A 48 6.08 19.27 -19.13
C SER A 48 5.03 18.50 -18.34
N LEU A 49 4.82 17.22 -18.66
CA LEU A 49 3.94 16.34 -17.90
C LEU A 49 4.75 15.58 -16.84
N LEU A 50 4.17 15.45 -15.64
CA LEU A 50 4.73 14.67 -14.55
C LEU A 50 3.79 13.51 -14.19
N ASN A 51 4.36 12.35 -13.93
CA ASN A 51 3.64 11.24 -13.33
C ASN A 51 3.72 11.38 -11.82
N LEU A 52 2.56 11.32 -11.17
CA LEU A 52 2.40 11.40 -9.72
C LEU A 52 1.92 10.06 -9.21
N TRP A 53 2.66 9.50 -8.25
CA TRP A 53 2.29 8.29 -7.53
C TRP A 53 1.98 8.66 -6.09
N LEU A 54 0.75 8.33 -5.68
CA LEU A 54 0.29 8.44 -4.30
C LEU A 54 0.19 7.03 -3.72
N PHE A 55 0.75 6.84 -2.53
CA PHE A 55 0.74 5.56 -1.85
C PHE A 55 0.67 5.79 -0.34
N ASP A 56 -0.09 4.96 0.37
CA ASP A 56 -0.11 4.99 1.83
C ASP A 56 1.15 4.27 2.36
N GLN A 57 1.88 4.94 3.25
CA GLN A 57 3.13 4.44 3.81
C GLN A 57 2.95 3.11 4.57
N CYS A 58 1.77 2.85 5.15
CA CYS A 58 1.47 1.57 5.82
C CYS A 58 1.58 0.36 4.87
N TYR A 59 1.40 0.55 3.55
CA TYR A 59 1.59 -0.53 2.56
C TYR A 59 3.04 -0.72 2.13
N GLN A 60 3.93 0.24 2.41
CA GLN A 60 5.34 0.16 2.06
C GLN A 60 6.17 -0.41 3.21
N GLU A 61 5.97 0.13 4.41
CA GLU A 61 6.77 -0.19 5.59
C GLU A 61 5.94 -0.98 6.60
N PRO A 62 6.50 -2.09 7.15
CA PRO A 62 5.84 -2.82 8.22
C PRO A 62 5.81 -1.96 9.49
N ASP A 63 4.65 -1.90 10.13
CA ASP A 63 4.50 -1.29 11.44
C ASP A 63 5.08 -2.23 12.51
N ARG A 64 6.32 -1.96 12.90
CA ARG A 64 7.03 -2.75 13.92
C ARG A 64 6.51 -2.52 15.32
N ALA A 65 5.93 -1.35 15.61
CA ALA A 65 5.41 -1.01 16.93
C ALA A 65 4.14 -1.83 17.21
N ASN A 66 3.23 -1.88 16.24
CA ASN A 66 1.98 -2.65 16.34
C ASN A 66 2.09 -4.08 15.82
N ARG A 67 3.25 -4.46 15.26
CA ARG A 67 3.52 -5.76 14.61
C ARG A 67 2.53 -6.06 13.48
N GLN A 68 2.25 -5.07 12.65
CA GLN A 68 1.30 -5.16 11.54
C GLN A 68 1.99 -4.88 10.21
N CYS A 69 1.59 -5.62 9.18
CA CYS A 69 2.09 -5.39 7.83
C CYS A 69 1.00 -5.74 6.81
N TYR A 70 1.09 -5.12 5.64
CA TYR A 70 0.19 -5.41 4.54
C TYR A 70 0.87 -6.19 3.43
N ALA A 71 0.10 -7.11 2.87
CA ALA A 71 0.44 -7.95 1.72
C ALA A 71 -0.57 -7.66 0.60
N ILE A 72 -0.13 -7.00 -0.47
CA ILE A 72 -0.99 -6.67 -1.62
C ILE A 72 -0.84 -7.73 -2.70
N PHE A 73 -1.94 -8.40 -3.04
CA PHE A 73 -1.99 -9.39 -4.12
C PHE A 73 -2.58 -8.79 -5.39
N ASN A 74 -1.98 -9.11 -6.54
CA ASN A 74 -2.61 -8.83 -7.82
C ASN A 74 -3.43 -10.06 -8.24
N GLU A 75 -4.75 -9.92 -8.25
CA GLU A 75 -5.67 -11.00 -8.67
C GLU A 75 -5.43 -11.48 -10.10
N ARG A 76 -4.88 -10.62 -10.96
CA ARG A 76 -4.59 -10.94 -12.37
C ARG A 76 -3.31 -11.74 -12.55
N ASP A 77 -2.48 -11.83 -11.51
CA ASP A 77 -1.21 -12.54 -11.54
C ASP A 77 -1.37 -13.91 -10.88
N SER A 78 -1.72 -14.92 -11.69
CA SER A 78 -1.90 -16.29 -11.23
C SER A 78 -0.59 -16.97 -10.80
N LEU A 79 0.57 -16.41 -11.16
CA LEU A 79 1.89 -16.91 -10.77
C LEU A 79 2.34 -16.35 -9.40
N GLN A 80 1.63 -15.38 -8.85
CA GLN A 80 1.96 -14.82 -7.54
C GLN A 80 1.76 -15.85 -6.43
N ASN A 81 2.86 -16.25 -5.79
CA ASN A 81 2.80 -17.19 -4.67
C ASN A 81 2.20 -16.52 -3.44
N LYS A 82 0.90 -16.73 -3.24
CA LYS A 82 0.10 -16.15 -2.16
C LYS A 82 0.62 -16.45 -0.76
N SER A 83 1.38 -17.53 -0.59
CA SER A 83 1.96 -17.91 0.71
C SER A 83 3.38 -17.38 0.94
N ALA A 84 4.09 -16.97 -0.12
CA ALA A 84 5.48 -16.51 -0.01
C ALA A 84 5.56 -15.05 0.42
N MET A 85 4.63 -14.22 -0.07
CA MET A 85 4.65 -12.80 0.21
C MET A 85 4.28 -12.48 1.68
N PRO A 86 3.25 -13.11 2.30
CA PRO A 86 3.02 -12.99 3.74
C PRO A 86 4.20 -13.43 4.58
N TRP A 87 4.92 -14.50 4.17
CA TRP A 87 6.09 -14.98 4.89
C TRP A 87 7.24 -13.97 4.90
N SER A 88 7.52 -13.32 3.76
CA SER A 88 8.52 -12.26 3.68
C SER A 88 8.18 -11.11 4.63
N ARG A 89 6.92 -10.65 4.60
CA ARG A 89 6.46 -9.55 5.45
C ARG A 89 6.45 -9.90 6.93
N LEU A 90 6.07 -11.13 7.26
CA LEU A 90 6.15 -11.64 8.63
C LEU A 90 7.58 -11.64 9.14
N ARG A 91 8.55 -12.06 8.32
CA ARG A 91 9.96 -12.01 8.70
C ARG A 91 10.44 -10.58 8.98
N ASP A 92 9.91 -9.58 8.27
CA ASP A 92 10.24 -8.16 8.53
C ASP A 92 9.69 -7.64 9.87
N LEU A 93 8.62 -8.27 10.39
CA LEU A 93 8.01 -7.93 11.68
C LEU A 93 8.67 -8.62 12.87
N MET A 94 9.30 -9.77 12.64
CA MET A 94 9.81 -10.62 13.72
C MET A 94 11.18 -10.13 14.19
N ALA A 95 11.34 -10.00 15.51
CA ALA A 95 12.61 -9.60 16.12
C ALA A 95 13.71 -10.68 15.99
N TYR A 96 13.34 -11.92 15.65
CA TYR A 96 14.26 -13.05 15.55
C TYR A 96 14.18 -13.72 14.17
N PRO A 97 15.32 -14.16 13.59
CA PRO A 97 15.33 -14.85 12.30
C PRO A 97 14.60 -16.19 12.39
N LEU A 98 13.44 -16.29 11.73
CA LEU A 98 12.68 -17.53 11.62
C LEU A 98 13.21 -18.41 10.48
N PRO A 99 13.53 -19.69 10.74
CA PRO A 99 13.92 -20.62 9.68
C PRO A 99 12.77 -20.88 8.70
N ASN A 100 13.07 -21.00 7.41
CA ASN A 100 12.05 -21.18 6.37
C ASN A 100 11.20 -22.46 6.51
N HIS A 101 11.71 -23.50 7.17
CA HIS A 101 10.97 -24.76 7.35
C HIS A 101 9.76 -24.61 8.29
N TRP A 102 9.72 -23.57 9.14
CA TRP A 102 8.56 -23.26 9.98
C TRP A 102 7.45 -22.53 9.25
N ARG A 103 7.70 -22.05 8.02
CA ARG A 103 6.73 -21.28 7.24
C ARG A 103 5.36 -21.95 7.17
N PRO A 104 5.22 -23.24 6.81
CA PRO A 104 3.90 -23.86 6.71
C PRO A 104 3.15 -23.82 8.05
N THR A 105 3.81 -24.19 9.14
CA THR A 105 3.24 -24.22 10.49
C THR A 105 2.81 -22.84 10.98
N ILE A 106 3.67 -21.83 10.83
CA ILE A 106 3.38 -20.47 11.32
C ILE A 106 2.28 -19.82 10.49
N VAL A 107 2.32 -19.95 9.16
CA VAL A 107 1.28 -19.39 8.30
C VAL A 107 -0.07 -20.05 8.60
N GLN A 108 -0.09 -21.37 8.83
CA GLN A 108 -1.30 -22.08 9.22
C GLN A 108 -1.85 -21.58 10.56
N LEU A 109 -1.01 -21.49 11.61
CA LEU A 109 -1.42 -20.99 12.91
C LEU A 109 -1.97 -19.56 12.84
N LEU A 110 -1.37 -18.69 12.02
CA LEU A 110 -1.86 -17.32 11.85
C LEU A 110 -3.17 -17.25 11.07
N LEU A 111 -3.44 -18.19 10.16
CA LEU A 111 -4.74 -18.29 9.51
C LEU A 111 -5.80 -18.78 10.51
N GLU A 112 -5.49 -19.83 11.28
CA GLU A 112 -6.39 -20.42 12.28
C GLU A 112 -6.76 -19.44 13.39
N HIS A 113 -5.80 -18.64 13.87
CA HIS A 113 -6.02 -17.64 14.92
C HIS A 113 -6.38 -16.24 14.40
N GLY A 114 -6.63 -16.08 13.08
CA GLY A 114 -7.06 -14.81 12.49
C GLY A 114 -6.01 -13.68 12.53
N GLY A 115 -4.73 -14.05 12.64
CA GLY A 115 -3.58 -13.14 12.53
C GLY A 115 -3.29 -12.71 11.08
N ILE A 116 -3.68 -13.52 10.08
CA ILE A 116 -3.74 -13.09 8.68
C ILE A 116 -5.20 -12.81 8.33
N ARG A 117 -5.52 -11.56 7.99
CA ARG A 117 -6.86 -11.17 7.54
C ARG A 117 -6.81 -10.79 6.08
N MET A 118 -7.57 -11.50 5.26
CA MET A 118 -7.82 -11.08 3.89
C MET A 118 -8.79 -9.91 3.93
N ARG A 119 -8.43 -8.83 3.25
CA ARG A 119 -9.21 -7.61 3.20
C ARG A 119 -9.62 -7.33 1.77
N ASP A 120 -10.92 -7.12 1.59
CA ASP A 120 -11.47 -6.69 0.30
C ASP A 120 -11.10 -5.23 0.03
N ARG A 121 -11.16 -4.84 -1.25
CA ARG A 121 -10.74 -3.53 -1.79
C ARG A 121 -11.37 -2.31 -1.10
N THR A 122 -12.46 -2.49 -0.36
CA THR A 122 -13.24 -1.42 0.28
C THR A 122 -12.94 -1.24 1.77
N SER A 123 -12.08 -2.06 2.36
CA SER A 123 -11.78 -1.98 3.79
C SER A 123 -10.73 -0.91 4.09
N GLU A 124 -11.04 0.00 5.01
CA GLU A 124 -10.12 1.08 5.42
C GLU A 124 -8.89 0.51 6.14
N PRO A 125 -7.65 0.92 5.76
CA PRO A 125 -6.44 0.46 6.43
C PRO A 125 -6.43 0.89 7.89
N VAL A 126 -6.26 -0.07 8.79
CA VAL A 126 -6.07 0.19 10.23
C VAL A 126 -4.57 0.10 10.50
N CYS A 127 -4.00 1.25 10.84
CA CYS A 127 -2.73 1.46 11.53
C CYS A 127 -3.13 2.42 12.67
#